data_AF-A0A961H3L2-F1
#
_entry.id   AF-A0A961H3L2-F1
#
_cell.length_a   1.000
_cell.length_b   1.000
_cell.length_c   1.000
_cell.angle_alpha   90.00
_cell.angle_beta   90.00
_cell.angle_gamma   90.00
#
_symmetry.space_group_name_H-M   'P 1'
#
loop_
_entity.id
_entity.type
_entity.pdbx_description
1 polymer ?
#
loop_
_entity_poly.entity_id
_entity_poly.type
_entity_poly.pdbx_seq_one_letter_code
_entity_poly.pdbx_strand_id
1 'polypeptide(L)'
;MIPFFVGYGVLMCVLSYRGRRRLSGLLAVVLGCLGLVTLGLVYLQLTRHHEDMRSAATVAGVLYYPYMLMLMLIAGWLFAMPRVSKRKGRCGGCGYDLEDLPPGIERCPECGRRFRGGYQHAGVMAEYQRRKWSQWPSASSSADQSPDASDDQHAERQSEDQSPPEPPQTVRIDRPD
;
A
#
# COMPACT_ATOMS: atom_id res chain seq x y z
N MET A 1 17.35 19.41 23.55
CA MET A 1 18.31 18.48 22.90
C MET A 1 17.63 17.19 22.46
N ILE A 2 17.00 16.43 23.36
CA ILE A 2 16.32 15.15 23.06
C ILE A 2 15.37 15.17 21.83
N PRO A 3 14.45 16.16 21.65
CA PRO A 3 13.51 16.12 20.53
C PRO A 3 14.18 16.23 19.14
N PHE A 4 15.35 16.88 19.05
CA PHE A 4 16.09 17.00 17.79
C PHE A 4 16.65 15.65 17.34
N PHE A 5 17.18 14.85 18.27
CA PHE A 5 17.71 13.52 17.95
C PHE A 5 16.60 12.57 17.50
N VAL A 6 15.48 12.57 18.22
CA VAL A 6 14.32 11.75 17.87
C VAL A 6 13.75 12.18 16.51
N GLY A 7 13.56 13.49 16.30
CA GLY A 7 13.08 14.02 15.02
C GLY A 7 14.00 13.69 13.86
N TYR A 8 15.32 13.80 14.04
CA TYR A 8 16.31 13.44 13.02
C TYR A 8 16.27 11.94 12.70
N GLY A 9 16.23 11.08 13.72
CA GLY A 9 16.13 9.63 13.55
C GLY A 9 14.87 9.23 12.79
N VAL A 10 13.71 9.79 13.15
CA VAL A 10 12.44 9.56 12.43
C VAL A 10 12.52 10.04 10.99
N LEU A 11 13.05 11.25 10.75
CA LEU A 11 13.23 11.79 9.41
C LEU A 11 14.10 10.87 8.55
N MET A 12 15.23 10.41 9.09
CA MET A 12 16.15 9.51 8.39
C MET A 12 15.49 8.16 8.07
N CYS A 13 14.72 7.60 9.02
CA CYS A 13 13.96 6.37 8.83
C CYS A 13 12.87 6.53 7.75
N VAL A 14 12.11 7.63 7.77
CA VAL A 14 11.04 7.92 6.80
C VAL A 14 11.62 8.12 5.39
N LEU A 15 12.71 8.88 5.27
CA LEU A 15 13.40 9.08 3.98
C LEU A 15 13.98 7.77 3.44
N SER A 16 14.60 6.96 4.30
CA SER A 16 15.14 5.64 3.92
C SER A 16 14.04 4.68 3.47
N TYR A 17 12.90 4.70 4.18
CA TYR A 17 11.73 3.88 3.83
C TYR A 17 11.11 4.32 2.49
N ARG A 18 10.91 5.64 2.31
CA ARG A 18 10.31 6.23 1.10
C ARG A 18 11.22 6.07 -0.12
N GLY A 19 12.53 6.15 0.07
CA GLY A 19 13.56 6.02 -0.96
C GLY A 19 13.93 4.59 -1.35
N ARG A 20 13.33 3.55 -0.73
CA ARG A 20 13.63 2.13 -1.03
C ARG A 20 13.60 1.85 -2.54
N ARG A 21 14.78 1.58 -3.12
CA ARG A 21 15.07 1.26 -4.54
C ARG A 21 15.07 2.40 -5.56
N ARG A 22 15.14 3.66 -5.14
CA ARG A 22 15.57 4.77 -6.02
C ARG A 22 16.96 5.23 -5.58
N LEU A 23 17.78 5.70 -6.52
CA LEU A 23 19.08 6.34 -6.20
C LEU A 23 18.92 7.46 -5.16
N SER A 24 17.75 8.11 -5.13
CA SER A 24 17.40 9.10 -4.11
C SER A 24 17.38 8.56 -2.67
N GLY A 25 17.00 7.30 -2.45
CA GLY A 25 17.06 6.68 -1.13
C GLY A 25 18.49 6.39 -0.69
N LEU A 26 19.33 5.93 -1.61
CA LEU A 26 20.76 5.76 -1.35
C LEU A 26 21.42 7.11 -1.05
N LEU A 27 21.11 8.15 -1.81
CA LEU A 27 21.54 9.51 -1.52
C LEU A 27 21.06 9.99 -0.14
N ALA A 28 19.82 9.72 0.24
CA ALA A 28 19.32 10.09 1.57
C ALA A 28 20.09 9.39 2.71
N VAL A 29 20.42 8.11 2.55
CA VAL A 29 21.25 7.36 3.51
C VAL A 29 22.65 7.97 3.56
N VAL A 30 23.30 8.16 2.41
CA VAL A 30 24.65 8.75 2.33
C VAL A 30 24.68 10.15 2.94
N LEU A 31 23.70 11.00 2.64
CA LEU A 31 23.58 12.35 3.18
C LEU A 31 23.36 12.32 4.70
N GLY A 32 22.56 11.37 5.19
CA GLY A 32 22.36 11.13 6.60
C GLY A 32 23.65 10.69 7.30
N CYS A 33 24.39 9.73 6.72
CA CYS A 33 25.71 9.33 7.21
C CYS A 33 26.68 10.51 7.25
N LEU A 34 26.71 11.32 6.18
CA LEU A 34 27.56 12.51 6.10
C LEU A 34 27.22 13.50 7.21
N GLY A 35 25.93 13.85 7.37
CA GLY A 35 25.49 14.78 8.41
C GLY A 35 25.85 14.29 9.82
N LEU A 36 25.72 12.98 10.07
CA LEU A 36 26.11 12.34 11.32
C LEU A 36 27.61 12.43 11.59
N VAL A 37 28.44 12.16 10.57
CA VAL A 37 29.91 12.30 10.66
C VAL A 37 30.29 13.76 10.88
N THR A 38 29.69 14.70 10.12
CA THR A 38 29.94 16.14 10.28
C THR A 38 29.58 16.62 11.69
N LEU A 39 28.44 16.19 12.25
CA LEU A 39 28.07 16.54 13.61
C LEU A 39 29.08 15.99 14.63
N GLY A 40 29.58 14.76 14.42
CA GLY A 40 30.64 14.17 15.24
C GLY A 40 31.95 14.95 15.18
N LEU A 41 32.35 15.42 13.99
CA LEU A 41 33.55 16.25 13.81
C LEU A 41 33.39 17.62 14.49
N VAL A 42 32.24 18.29 14.31
CA VAL A 42 31.93 19.55 15.00
C VAL A 42 31.99 19.36 16.50
N TYR A 43 31.44 18.26 17.01
CA TYR A 43 31.49 17.93 18.44
C TYR A 43 32.93 17.72 18.94
N LEU A 44 33.78 17.00 18.18
CA LEU A 44 35.20 16.86 18.52
C LEU A 44 35.95 18.19 18.49
N GLN A 45 35.59 19.08 17.57
CA GLN A 45 36.20 20.41 17.49
C GLN A 45 35.78 21.29 18.67
N LEU A 46 34.50 21.25 19.05
CA LEU A 46 33.96 22.00 20.20
C LEU A 46 34.61 21.56 21.52
N THR A 47 34.78 20.25 21.69
CA THR A 47 35.39 19.66 22.90
C THR A 47 36.89 19.88 22.98
N ARG A 48 37.57 20.13 21.86
CA ARG A 48 38.97 20.60 21.86
C ARG A 48 39.13 22.03 22.33
N HIS A 49 38.12 22.89 22.16
CA HIS A 49 38.22 24.30 22.56
C HIS A 49 37.78 24.58 24.00
N HIS A 50 36.96 23.72 24.60
CA HIS A 50 36.48 23.90 25.98
C HIS A 50 36.95 22.77 26.89
N GLU A 51 38.08 23.00 27.57
CA GLU A 51 38.68 22.02 28.50
C GLU A 51 37.73 21.67 29.67
N ASP A 52 36.96 22.65 30.15
CA ASP A 52 35.97 22.46 31.24
C ASP A 52 34.85 21.46 30.89
N MET A 53 34.60 21.22 29.60
CA MET A 53 33.53 20.33 29.15
C MET A 53 33.99 18.89 28.88
N ARG A 54 35.27 18.55 29.10
CA ARG A 54 35.81 17.21 28.77
C ARG A 54 35.06 16.06 29.44
N SER A 55 34.69 16.20 30.71
CA SER A 55 33.99 15.14 31.47
C SER A 55 32.58 14.93 30.95
N ALA A 56 31.80 16.00 30.79
CA ALA A 56 30.47 15.97 30.19
C ALA A 56 30.52 15.43 28.76
N ALA A 57 31.54 15.81 28.01
CA ALA A 57 31.71 15.40 26.63
C ALA A 57 31.98 13.90 26.47
N THR A 58 32.71 13.31 27.42
CA THR A 58 33.00 11.89 27.43
C THR A 58 31.72 11.09 27.64
N VAL A 59 30.90 11.48 28.62
CA VAL A 59 29.61 10.82 28.91
C VAL A 59 28.64 10.96 27.73
N ALA A 60 28.52 12.17 27.16
CA ALA A 60 27.67 12.40 26.00
C ALA A 60 28.16 11.63 24.76
N GLY A 61 29.48 11.51 24.56
CA GLY A 61 30.07 10.70 23.50
C GLY A 61 29.71 9.22 23.64
N VAL A 62 29.82 8.67 24.85
CA VAL A 62 29.50 7.26 25.15
C VAL A 62 28.04 6.93 24.85
N LEU A 63 27.09 7.86 25.06
CA LEU A 63 25.69 7.65 24.65
C LEU A 63 25.45 7.90 23.15
N TYR A 64 26.14 8.88 22.58
CA TYR A 64 25.89 9.34 21.21
C TYR A 64 26.36 8.32 20.17
N TYR A 65 27.57 7.79 20.28
CA TYR A 65 28.10 6.81 19.32
C TYR A 65 27.25 5.54 19.15
N PRO A 66 26.82 4.83 20.20
CA PRO A 66 25.99 3.64 20.05
C PRO A 66 24.61 3.98 19.49
N TYR A 67 24.03 5.13 19.85
CA TYR A 67 22.76 5.59 19.27
C TYR A 67 22.88 5.79 17.75
N MET A 68 23.97 6.42 17.32
CA MET A 68 24.26 6.67 15.90
C MET A 68 24.49 5.38 15.13
N LEU A 69 25.26 4.46 15.71
CA LEU A 69 25.47 3.14 15.14
C LEU A 69 24.15 2.36 15.00
N MET A 70 23.29 2.41 16.03
CA MET A 70 21.98 1.77 16.00
C MET A 70 21.10 2.34 14.88
N LEU A 71 21.03 3.67 14.73
CA LEU A 71 20.29 4.30 13.64
C LEU A 71 20.81 3.89 12.26
N MET A 72 22.13 3.85 12.09
CA MET A 72 22.77 3.41 10.85
C MET A 72 22.43 1.96 10.51
N LEU A 73 22.45 1.07 11.50
CA LEU A 73 22.08 -0.34 11.33
C LEU A 73 20.59 -0.49 10.98
N ILE A 74 19.70 0.24 11.66
CA ILE A 74 18.26 0.21 11.37
C ILE A 74 17.99 0.74 9.96
N ALA A 75 18.59 1.87 9.56
CA ALA A 75 18.44 2.45 8.23
C ALA A 75 19.00 1.51 7.14
N GLY A 76 20.18 0.93 7.38
CA GLY A 76 20.81 -0.05 6.50
C GLY A 76 19.98 -1.33 6.37
N TRP A 77 19.44 -1.85 7.47
CA TRP A 77 18.57 -3.01 7.48
C TRP A 77 17.23 -2.74 6.78
N LEU A 78 16.61 -1.59 7.03
CA LEU A 78 15.45 -1.13 6.28
C LEU A 78 15.77 -1.04 4.79
N PHE A 79 16.93 -0.52 4.40
CA PHE A 79 17.32 -0.47 2.99
C PHE A 79 17.53 -1.86 2.38
N ALA A 80 18.19 -2.77 3.11
CA ALA A 80 18.55 -4.11 2.66
C ALA A 80 17.38 -5.10 2.62
N MET A 81 16.38 -4.92 3.49
CA MET A 81 15.28 -5.87 3.60
C MET A 81 14.50 -5.93 2.27
N PRO A 82 14.46 -7.11 1.62
CA PRO A 82 13.71 -7.29 0.37
C PRO A 82 12.23 -7.06 0.67
N ARG A 83 11.58 -6.22 -0.15
CA ARG A 83 10.12 -6.15 -0.13
C ARG A 83 9.60 -7.56 -0.34
N VAL A 84 8.81 -8.05 0.61
CA VAL A 84 8.12 -9.34 0.52
C VAL A 84 7.06 -9.22 -0.59
N SER A 85 7.49 -9.17 -1.85
CA SER A 85 6.67 -8.81 -3.00
C SER A 85 6.02 -10.01 -3.68
N LYS A 86 5.91 -11.14 -2.97
CA LYS A 86 5.31 -12.36 -3.52
C LYS A 86 3.83 -12.52 -3.18
N ARG A 87 3.22 -11.57 -2.45
CA ARG A 87 1.76 -11.54 -2.37
C ARG A 87 1.22 -10.91 -3.65
N LYS A 88 0.42 -11.69 -4.38
CA LYS A 88 -0.51 -11.20 -5.40
C LYS A 88 -1.31 -10.05 -4.76
N GLY A 89 -1.57 -8.96 -5.49
CA GLY A 89 -2.27 -7.80 -4.93
C GLY A 89 -1.39 -6.65 -4.43
N ARG A 90 -0.04 -6.74 -4.45
CA ARG A 90 0.82 -5.60 -4.05
C ARG A 90 1.66 -5.01 -5.17
N CYS A 91 1.96 -3.71 -5.08
CA CYS A 91 2.85 -3.04 -6.01
C CYS A 91 4.27 -3.61 -5.91
N GLY A 92 4.82 -4.20 -6.98
CA GLY A 92 6.22 -4.65 -7.01
C GLY A 92 7.25 -3.52 -6.85
N GLY A 93 6.81 -2.27 -7.02
CA GLY A 93 7.57 -1.05 -6.74
C GLY A 93 7.62 -0.76 -5.25
N CYS A 94 6.53 -0.20 -4.69
CA CYS A 94 6.46 0.30 -3.31
C CYS A 94 5.91 -0.68 -2.26
N GLY A 95 5.32 -1.81 -2.68
CA GLY A 95 4.65 -2.75 -1.78
C GLY A 95 3.27 -2.29 -1.29
N TYR A 96 2.75 -1.17 -1.81
CA TYR A 96 1.39 -0.69 -1.54
C TYR A 96 0.37 -1.77 -1.93
N ASP A 97 -0.67 -1.90 -1.11
CA ASP A 97 -1.76 -2.85 -1.37
C ASP A 97 -2.66 -2.30 -2.47
N LEU A 98 -2.95 -3.13 -3.46
CA LEU A 98 -3.69 -2.78 -4.67
C LEU A 98 -5.02 -3.52 -4.75
N GLU A 99 -5.35 -4.34 -3.74
CA GLU A 99 -6.61 -5.08 -3.68
C GLU A 99 -7.83 -4.14 -3.65
N ASP A 100 -7.69 -2.95 -3.05
CA ASP A 100 -8.76 -1.96 -2.90
C ASP A 100 -8.81 -0.91 -4.03
N LEU A 101 -7.91 -0.97 -5.01
CA LEU A 101 -7.89 0.02 -6.09
C LEU A 101 -8.90 -0.33 -7.19
N PRO A 102 -9.65 0.66 -7.70
CA PRO A 102 -10.57 0.40 -8.80
C PRO A 102 -9.82 -0.15 -10.02
N PRO A 103 -10.45 -1.06 -10.77
CA PRO A 103 -9.86 -1.61 -11.98
C PRO A 103 -9.57 -0.50 -12.98
N GLY A 104 -8.47 -0.64 -13.73
CA GLY A 104 -8.06 0.34 -14.75
C GLY A 104 -7.02 1.38 -14.28
N ILE A 105 -6.64 1.40 -13.00
CA ILE A 105 -5.50 2.21 -12.57
C ILE A 105 -4.20 1.61 -13.15
N GLU A 106 -3.50 2.38 -13.98
CA GLU A 106 -2.24 1.94 -14.60
C GLU A 106 -0.99 2.23 -13.76
N ARG A 107 -1.09 3.16 -12.80
CA ARG A 107 0.03 3.65 -11.99
C ARG A 107 -0.28 3.52 -10.52
N CYS A 108 0.68 3.03 -9.75
CA CYS A 108 0.54 2.99 -8.30
C CYS A 108 0.44 4.42 -7.72
N PRO A 109 -0.55 4.72 -6.85
CA PRO A 109 -0.75 6.05 -6.29
C PRO A 109 0.40 6.51 -5.40
N GLU A 110 1.05 5.59 -4.70
CA GLU A 110 2.17 5.90 -3.81
C GLU A 110 3.48 6.20 -4.57
N CYS A 111 3.80 5.40 -5.59
CA CYS A 111 5.13 5.44 -6.21
C CYS A 111 5.15 5.82 -7.69
N GLY A 112 3.98 6.00 -8.31
CA GLY A 112 3.81 6.36 -9.71
C GLY A 112 4.27 5.29 -10.72
N ARG A 113 4.74 4.13 -10.23
CA ARG A 113 5.28 3.07 -11.10
C ARG A 113 4.13 2.45 -11.91
N ARG A 114 4.29 2.35 -13.23
CA ARG A 114 3.32 1.67 -14.11
C ARG A 114 3.30 0.17 -13.85
N PHE A 115 2.12 -0.44 -13.91
CA PHE A 115 1.98 -1.90 -13.87
C PHE A 115 2.37 -2.48 -15.24
N ARG A 116 3.47 -3.24 -15.30
CA ARG A 116 3.81 -4.02 -16.50
C ARG A 116 2.82 -5.18 -16.61
N GLY A 117 1.84 -5.07 -17.51
CA GLY A 117 0.89 -6.15 -17.82
C GLY A 117 -0.59 -5.84 -17.55
N GLY A 118 -0.92 -4.62 -17.09
CA GLY A 118 -2.26 -4.31 -16.60
C GLY A 118 -2.52 -5.02 -15.28
N TYR A 119 -3.12 -4.32 -14.31
CA TYR A 119 -3.50 -4.96 -13.06
C TYR A 119 -4.70 -5.87 -13.34
N GLN A 120 -4.45 -7.13 -13.73
CA GLN A 120 -5.51 -8.10 -13.99
C GLN A 120 -6.08 -8.61 -12.66
N HIS A 121 -6.83 -7.74 -11.97
CA HIS A 121 -7.79 -8.18 -10.95
C HIS A 121 -9.00 -8.91 -11.57
N ALA A 122 -9.04 -9.05 -12.90
CA ALA A 122 -10.09 -9.77 -13.62
C ALA A 122 -10.34 -11.17 -13.06
N GLY A 123 -9.29 -11.89 -12.62
CA GLY A 123 -9.46 -13.21 -12.01
C GLY A 123 -10.17 -13.19 -10.65
N VAL A 124 -9.86 -12.23 -9.78
CA VAL A 124 -10.40 -12.15 -8.42
C VAL A 124 -11.79 -11.53 -8.40
N MET A 125 -12.05 -10.52 -9.23
CA MET A 125 -13.39 -9.95 -9.39
C MET A 125 -14.35 -10.93 -10.06
N ALA A 126 -13.90 -11.73 -11.04
CA ALA A 126 -14.72 -12.79 -11.62
C ALA A 126 -15.11 -13.83 -10.57
N GLU A 127 -14.20 -14.18 -9.65
CA GLU A 127 -14.49 -15.13 -8.58
C GLU A 127 -15.36 -14.53 -7.47
N TYR A 128 -15.15 -13.26 -7.10
CA TYR A 128 -16.02 -12.54 -6.17
C TYR A 128 -17.44 -12.36 -6.74
N GLN A 129 -17.58 -11.93 -7.99
CA GLN A 129 -18.88 -11.86 -8.65
C GLN A 129 -19.53 -13.24 -8.75
N ARG A 130 -18.79 -14.29 -9.10
CA ARG A 130 -19.33 -15.66 -9.13
C ARG A 130 -19.83 -16.10 -7.75
N ARG A 131 -19.07 -15.85 -6.67
CA ARG A 131 -19.51 -16.15 -5.29
C ARG A 131 -20.73 -15.34 -4.89
N LYS A 132 -20.72 -14.03 -5.16
CA LYS A 132 -21.84 -13.12 -4.84
C LYS A 132 -23.12 -13.52 -5.59
N TRP A 133 -23.00 -13.97 -6.84
CA TRP A 133 -24.12 -14.50 -7.62
C TRP A 133 -24.57 -15.88 -7.11
N SER A 134 -23.65 -16.76 -6.71
CA SER A 134 -24.02 -18.06 -6.13
C SER A 134 -24.66 -17.95 -4.75
N GLN A 135 -24.39 -16.85 -4.04
CA GLN A 135 -24.91 -16.58 -2.71
C GLN A 135 -26.13 -15.64 -2.75
N TRP A 136 -26.51 -15.16 -3.93
CA TRP A 136 -27.79 -14.51 -4.10
C TRP A 136 -28.86 -15.57 -3.81
N PRO A 137 -29.72 -15.37 -2.80
CA PRO A 137 -30.80 -16.30 -2.53
C PRO A 137 -31.59 -16.40 -3.82
N SER A 138 -31.56 -17.57 -4.46
CA SER A 138 -32.42 -17.89 -5.58
C SER A 138 -33.82 -17.52 -5.13
N ALA A 139 -34.37 -16.48 -5.75
CA ALA A 139 -35.64 -15.84 -5.40
C ALA A 139 -36.84 -16.76 -5.75
N SER A 140 -36.73 -18.05 -5.44
CA SER A 140 -37.59 -19.11 -5.95
C SER A 140 -38.12 -20.03 -4.83
N SER A 141 -38.35 -19.55 -3.61
CA SER A 141 -39.07 -20.35 -2.61
C SER A 141 -40.06 -19.57 -1.73
N SER A 142 -40.69 -18.53 -2.28
CA SER A 142 -41.89 -17.93 -1.67
C SER A 142 -43.16 -18.13 -2.49
N ALA A 143 -43.12 -18.98 -3.52
CA ALA A 143 -44.31 -19.33 -4.32
C ALA A 143 -45.03 -20.62 -3.87
N ASP A 144 -44.61 -21.24 -2.76
CA ASP A 144 -45.15 -22.53 -2.29
C ASP A 144 -45.73 -22.45 -0.86
N GLN A 145 -46.45 -21.36 -0.57
CA GLN A 145 -47.50 -21.37 0.45
C GLN A 145 -48.83 -21.12 -0.26
N SER A 146 -49.33 -22.19 -0.87
CA SER A 146 -50.72 -22.35 -1.27
C SER A 146 -51.58 -22.30 -0.01
N PRO A 147 -52.46 -21.29 0.18
CA PRO A 147 -53.55 -21.39 1.14
C PRO A 147 -54.51 -22.46 0.61
N ASP A 148 -54.99 -23.30 1.53
CA ASP A 148 -56.03 -24.28 1.27
C ASP A 148 -57.20 -23.67 0.49
N ALA A 149 -57.67 -24.46 -0.47
CA ALA A 149 -58.75 -24.17 -1.38
C ALA A 149 -60.06 -23.81 -0.66
N SER A 150 -60.66 -22.66 -1.00
CA SER A 150 -62.10 -22.56 -1.30
C SER A 150 -62.42 -21.22 -1.99
N ASP A 151 -63.35 -21.30 -2.94
CA ASP A 151 -64.15 -20.22 -3.52
C ASP A 151 -63.60 -19.42 -4.71
N ASP A 152 -63.90 -20.01 -5.87
CA ASP A 152 -64.73 -19.45 -6.94
C ASP A 152 -64.37 -18.10 -7.60
N GLN A 153 -64.06 -18.24 -8.89
CA GLN A 153 -64.55 -17.43 -10.02
C GLN A 153 -64.54 -15.91 -9.85
N HIS A 154 -63.56 -15.25 -10.47
CA HIS A 154 -63.84 -14.16 -11.42
C HIS A 154 -62.57 -13.69 -12.17
N ALA A 155 -62.70 -13.61 -13.50
CA ALA A 155 -62.02 -12.70 -14.43
C ALA A 155 -60.47 -12.81 -14.52
N GLU A 156 -59.90 -13.49 -15.51
CA GLU A 156 -59.85 -13.06 -16.92
C GLU A 156 -59.39 -11.61 -17.11
N ARG A 157 -58.06 -11.36 -17.00
CA ARG A 157 -57.27 -10.41 -17.81
C ARG A 157 -55.89 -10.18 -17.17
N GLN A 158 -54.85 -10.64 -17.85
CA GLN A 158 -53.56 -9.93 -18.11
C GLN A 158 -52.47 -10.96 -18.43
N SER A 159 -52.63 -11.58 -19.59
CA SER A 159 -51.54 -12.17 -20.35
C SER A 159 -50.96 -11.10 -21.27
N GLU A 160 -50.24 -10.12 -20.71
CA GLU A 160 -49.44 -9.17 -21.49
C GLU A 160 -47.95 -9.44 -21.20
N ASP A 161 -47.36 -10.15 -22.16
CA ASP A 161 -46.09 -9.79 -22.77
C ASP A 161 -44.93 -9.45 -21.81
N GLN A 162 -44.37 -10.49 -21.18
CA GLN A 162 -43.01 -10.41 -20.66
C GLN A 162 -42.07 -11.15 -21.62
N SER A 163 -41.71 -10.45 -22.69
CA SER A 163 -40.57 -10.83 -23.51
C SER A 163 -39.27 -10.74 -22.68
N PRO A 164 -38.39 -11.75 -22.73
CA PRO A 164 -37.16 -11.77 -21.95
C PRO A 164 -36.22 -10.63 -22.35
N PRO A 165 -35.48 -10.03 -21.39
CA PRO A 165 -34.59 -8.91 -21.67
C PRO A 165 -33.47 -9.33 -22.63
N GLU A 166 -33.30 -8.55 -23.71
CA GLU A 166 -32.23 -8.75 -24.69
C GLU A 166 -30.84 -8.76 -24.02
N PRO A 167 -29.94 -9.65 -24.44
CA PRO A 167 -28.58 -9.67 -23.93
C PRO A 167 -27.82 -8.39 -24.36
N PRO A 168 -26.93 -7.87 -23.49
CA PRO A 168 -26.18 -6.65 -23.77
C PRO A 168 -25.31 -6.80 -25.02
N GLN A 169 -25.52 -5.91 -25.99
CA GLN A 169 -24.77 -5.86 -27.23
C GLN A 169 -23.28 -5.62 -26.94
N THR A 170 -22.43 -6.50 -27.46
CA THR A 170 -20.98 -6.39 -27.35
C THR A 170 -20.49 -5.31 -28.31
N VAL A 171 -20.13 -4.15 -27.78
CA VAL A 171 -19.50 -3.06 -28.54
C VAL A 171 -18.13 -3.54 -29.02
N ARG A 172 -18.02 -3.87 -30.31
CA ARG A 172 -16.75 -4.05 -31.01
C ARG A 172 -16.05 -2.70 -31.05
N ILE A 173 -14.94 -2.59 -30.35
CA ILE A 173 -14.02 -1.46 -30.48
C ILE A 173 -13.07 -1.81 -31.60
N ASP A 174 -13.29 -1.20 -32.77
CA ASP A 174 -12.36 -1.30 -33.89
C ASP A 174 -11.06 -0.59 -33.53
N ARG A 175 -9.95 -1.32 -33.74
CA ARG A 175 -8.60 -0.89 -33.44
C ARG A 175 -8.07 -0.16 -34.68
N PRO A 176 -7.65 1.11 -34.61
CA PRO A 176 -7.01 1.77 -35.73
C PRO A 176 -5.60 1.19 -35.92
N ASP A 177 -5.28 0.89 -37.19
CA ASP A 177 -3.98 0.45 -37.68
C ASP A 177 -2.90 1.55 -37.59
#